data_AF-A0A2D9T111-F1
#
_entry.id   AF-A0A2D9T111-F1
#
_cell.length_a   1.000
_cell.length_b   1.000
_cell.length_c   1.000
_cell.angle_alpha   90.00
_cell.angle_beta   90.00
_cell.angle_gamma   90.00
#
_symmetry.space_group_name_H-M   'P 1'
#
loop_
_entity.id
_entity.type
_entity.pdbx_description
1 polymer ?
#
loop_
_entity_poly.entity_id
_entity_poly.type
_entity_poly.pdbx_seq_one_letter_code
_entity_poly.pdbx_strand_id
1 'polypeptide(L)'
;MSIPGIEWTAGWRAFAELDEHEWIARVEPWVAALRAVDAAALAREARLPLGEVVASPFGLRAVALGVQAGSTSVDRETRTLIDGPGTENTADDEHGVWAAGRLHVGKYQAFMADAPFATYDPAHVAKWGPHELMHRAAGFFWRADASRFEHYLGARLNELLPVALWYGPDQVLRLRDDEEGFVRSRAEREAAVEDAAWWAGDFDALRSTLRWLRVGFEHVAGELAVIDQEIASGRLVPSPRHRGGAVLDASSDAAAYVVGHHERLGEPAVAAVLAEVPEGVCFDTITAYRAHVEQVWDALLFGPIVLDDVAARREARVQWDHDLRAAMGATDDAIVGDGHTGFDLGQLHDGVLSVAPVSADLAEARDPDWLDDFTESGAFRARAPLGERLRRFWAERDPLLADLVHFEHLLATATGGARHHLEGDGDTLVRNDAFALHAFDHDVVALHAGVDPGGPARVLVGRIDDDVSVIPLEPAVADLWRRLADTDLPTADVDAAIGPDWLATLRDTQALPPR
;
A
#
# COMPACT_ATOMS: atom_id res chain seq x y z
N MET A 1 -14.08 4.55 23.02
CA MET A 1 -14.99 3.96 21.99
C MET A 1 -15.00 2.44 22.19
N SER A 2 -16.13 1.74 22.02
CA SER A 2 -16.18 0.27 22.19
C SER A 2 -16.63 -0.39 20.90
N ILE A 3 -16.02 -1.53 20.57
CA ILE A 3 -16.36 -2.36 19.42
C ILE A 3 -16.87 -3.70 19.97
N PRO A 4 -18.07 -4.13 19.55
CA PRO A 4 -18.69 -5.34 20.08
C PRO A 4 -17.89 -6.60 19.71
N GLY A 5 -17.90 -7.57 20.60
CA GLY A 5 -17.42 -8.93 20.35
C GLY A 5 -18.53 -9.83 19.80
N ILE A 6 -18.16 -11.03 19.37
CA ILE A 6 -19.11 -12.14 19.19
C ILE A 6 -19.29 -12.77 20.57
N GLU A 7 -20.52 -13.08 20.98
CA GLU A 7 -20.77 -13.84 22.21
C GLU A 7 -20.20 -15.26 22.09
N TRP A 8 -18.92 -15.42 22.43
CA TRP A 8 -18.18 -16.67 22.30
C TRP A 8 -17.02 -16.72 23.30
N THR A 9 -16.94 -17.78 24.09
CA THR A 9 -15.93 -17.90 25.17
C THR A 9 -15.03 -19.13 25.04
N ALA A 10 -15.28 -20.01 24.05
CA ALA A 10 -14.52 -21.25 23.87
C ALA A 10 -13.26 -21.10 22.99
N GLY A 11 -12.92 -19.86 22.59
CA GLY A 11 -11.78 -19.54 21.74
C GLY A 11 -11.94 -19.96 20.28
N TRP A 12 -11.03 -19.51 19.42
CA TRP A 12 -11.11 -19.71 17.97
C TRP A 12 -11.09 -21.16 17.51
N ARG A 13 -10.37 -22.05 18.22
CA ARG A 13 -10.30 -23.47 17.85
C ARG A 13 -11.68 -24.13 17.92
N ALA A 14 -12.44 -23.86 18.98
CA ALA A 14 -13.80 -24.40 19.10
C ALA A 14 -14.75 -23.76 18.08
N PHE A 15 -14.54 -22.48 17.73
CA PHE A 15 -15.34 -21.80 16.71
C PHE A 15 -15.10 -22.39 15.31
N ALA A 16 -13.86 -22.81 15.02
CA ALA A 16 -13.48 -23.42 13.74
C ALA A 16 -14.21 -24.74 13.46
N GLU A 17 -14.67 -25.45 14.50
CA GLU A 17 -15.40 -26.72 14.42
C GLU A 17 -16.91 -26.56 14.21
N LEU A 18 -17.44 -25.34 14.30
CA LEU A 18 -18.86 -25.07 14.07
C LEU A 18 -19.21 -25.31 12.59
N ASP A 19 -20.47 -25.67 12.35
CA ASP A 19 -20.99 -25.73 10.98
C ASP A 19 -21.27 -24.33 10.40
N GLU A 20 -21.52 -24.28 9.09
CA GLU A 20 -21.75 -23.01 8.38
C GLU A 20 -23.00 -22.27 8.88
N HIS A 21 -24.06 -22.99 9.25
CA HIS A 21 -25.28 -22.38 9.78
C HIS A 21 -25.01 -21.71 11.13
N GLU A 22 -24.24 -22.38 11.98
CA GLU A 22 -23.76 -21.87 13.25
C GLU A 22 -22.81 -20.66 13.12
N TRP A 23 -21.99 -20.61 12.07
CA TRP A 23 -21.21 -19.42 11.74
C TRP A 23 -22.09 -18.24 11.35
N ILE A 24 -23.02 -18.44 10.40
CA ILE A 24 -23.94 -17.38 9.96
C ILE A 24 -24.71 -16.81 11.14
N ALA A 25 -25.29 -17.67 11.98
CA ALA A 25 -26.08 -17.28 13.15
C ALA A 25 -25.31 -16.42 14.16
N ARG A 26 -23.97 -16.50 14.17
CA ARG A 26 -23.10 -15.73 15.08
C ARG A 26 -22.48 -14.51 14.41
N VAL A 27 -22.03 -14.64 13.16
CA VAL A 27 -21.31 -13.61 12.42
C VAL A 27 -22.26 -12.52 11.93
N GLU A 28 -23.44 -12.86 11.41
CA GLU A 28 -24.36 -11.87 10.83
C GLU A 28 -24.83 -10.82 11.85
N PRO A 29 -25.35 -11.18 13.04
CA PRO A 29 -25.75 -10.18 14.03
C PRO A 29 -24.59 -9.33 14.52
N TRP A 30 -23.39 -9.91 14.59
CA TRP A 30 -22.18 -9.23 14.99
C TRP A 30 -21.71 -8.21 13.94
N VAL A 31 -21.68 -8.59 12.65
CA VAL A 31 -21.39 -7.64 11.55
C VAL A 31 -22.39 -6.50 11.57
N ALA A 32 -23.68 -6.79 11.79
CA ALA A 32 -24.70 -5.77 11.92
C ALA A 32 -24.42 -4.80 13.09
N ALA A 33 -23.93 -5.30 14.23
CA ALA A 33 -23.56 -4.49 15.38
C ALA A 33 -22.30 -3.62 15.12
N LEU A 34 -21.35 -4.07 14.30
CA LEU A 34 -20.15 -3.29 13.94
C LEU A 34 -20.49 -1.99 13.20
N ARG A 35 -21.64 -1.91 12.52
CA ARG A 35 -22.10 -0.70 11.84
C ARG A 35 -22.41 0.47 12.79
N ALA A 36 -22.59 0.19 14.08
CA ALA A 36 -22.76 1.22 15.10
C ALA A 36 -21.43 1.86 15.56
N VAL A 37 -20.29 1.32 15.13
CA VAL A 37 -18.97 1.89 15.43
C VAL A 37 -18.80 3.20 14.64
N ASP A 38 -18.26 4.23 15.31
CA ASP A 38 -17.84 5.46 14.63
C ASP A 38 -16.54 5.21 13.84
N ALA A 39 -16.67 4.58 12.67
CA ALA A 39 -15.55 4.23 11.81
C ALA A 39 -14.78 5.46 11.30
N ALA A 40 -15.44 6.62 11.18
CA ALA A 40 -14.79 7.86 10.81
C ALA A 40 -13.85 8.36 11.91
N ALA A 41 -14.26 8.28 13.18
CA ALA A 41 -13.36 8.54 14.30
C ALA A 41 -12.21 7.53 14.35
N LEU A 42 -12.49 6.24 14.16
CA LEU A 42 -11.44 5.22 14.12
C LEU A 42 -10.42 5.48 13.00
N ALA A 43 -10.88 5.82 11.80
CA ALA A 43 -10.03 6.16 10.66
C ALA A 43 -9.13 7.37 10.94
N ARG A 44 -9.65 8.41 11.61
CA ARG A 44 -8.84 9.56 12.06
C ARG A 44 -7.77 9.16 13.07
N GLU A 45 -8.12 8.36 14.07
CA GLU A 45 -7.15 7.87 15.08
C GLU A 45 -6.05 7.00 14.44
N ALA A 46 -6.43 6.15 13.49
CA ALA A 46 -5.52 5.28 12.74
C ALA A 46 -4.74 5.99 11.64
N ARG A 47 -5.10 7.23 11.28
CA ARG A 47 -4.60 7.97 10.11
C ARG A 47 -4.73 7.20 8.79
N LEU A 48 -5.83 6.47 8.62
CA LEU A 48 -6.13 5.73 7.39
C LEU A 48 -7.32 6.35 6.64
N PRO A 49 -7.43 6.17 5.31
CA PRO A 49 -8.66 6.46 4.59
C PRO A 49 -9.84 5.67 5.16
N LEU A 50 -11.02 6.31 5.28
CA LEU A 50 -12.21 5.66 5.83
C LEU A 50 -12.57 4.37 5.07
N GLY A 51 -12.51 4.41 3.74
CA GLY A 51 -12.82 3.26 2.90
C GLY A 51 -11.96 2.03 3.18
N GLU A 52 -10.69 2.23 3.58
CA GLU A 52 -9.82 1.12 3.97
C GLU A 52 -10.22 0.51 5.32
N VAL A 53 -10.67 1.34 6.27
CA VAL A 53 -11.16 0.88 7.57
C VAL A 53 -12.46 0.08 7.41
N VAL A 54 -13.38 0.54 6.57
CA VAL A 54 -14.67 -0.14 6.35
C VAL A 54 -14.63 -1.18 5.21
N ALA A 55 -13.46 -1.43 4.63
CA ALA A 55 -13.32 -2.35 3.51
C ALA A 55 -13.79 -3.77 3.83
N SER A 56 -13.69 -4.19 5.11
CA SER A 56 -14.27 -5.43 5.64
C SER A 56 -14.54 -5.28 7.16
N PRO A 57 -15.45 -6.07 7.75
CA PRO A 57 -15.67 -6.08 9.20
C PRO A 57 -14.42 -6.48 10.01
N PHE A 58 -13.58 -7.38 9.48
CA PHE A 58 -12.35 -7.80 10.16
C PHE A 58 -11.20 -6.80 9.97
N GLY A 59 -11.16 -6.10 8.83
CA GLY A 59 -10.25 -4.98 8.59
C GLY A 59 -10.50 -3.85 9.59
N LEU A 60 -11.76 -3.46 9.82
CA LEU A 60 -12.14 -2.48 10.84
C LEU A 60 -11.60 -2.87 12.22
N ARG A 61 -11.73 -4.15 12.59
CA ARG A 61 -11.27 -4.64 13.90
C ARG A 61 -9.77 -4.72 14.02
N ALA A 62 -9.08 -5.11 12.95
CA ALA A 62 -7.61 -5.09 12.91
C ALA A 62 -7.07 -3.67 13.13
N VAL A 63 -7.67 -2.67 12.46
CA VAL A 63 -7.37 -1.26 12.67
C VAL A 63 -7.61 -0.87 14.14
N ALA A 64 -8.75 -1.27 14.70
CA ALA A 64 -9.07 -0.98 16.09
C ALA A 64 -8.12 -1.61 17.11
N LEU A 65 -7.65 -2.83 16.88
CA LEU A 65 -6.65 -3.46 17.74
C LEU A 65 -5.32 -2.71 17.70
N GLY A 66 -4.89 -2.26 16.51
CA GLY A 66 -3.69 -1.42 16.37
C GLY A 66 -3.82 -0.10 17.14
N VAL A 67 -4.97 0.58 17.00
CA VAL A 67 -5.30 1.81 17.74
C VAL A 67 -5.40 1.57 19.25
N GLN A 68 -5.99 0.45 19.68
CA GLN A 68 -6.06 0.06 21.09
C GLN A 68 -4.67 -0.08 21.70
N ALA A 69 -3.73 -0.65 20.93
CA ALA A 69 -2.32 -0.77 21.29
C ALA A 69 -1.54 0.57 21.24
N GLY A 70 -2.22 1.68 20.95
CA GLY A 70 -1.65 3.03 20.84
C GLY A 70 -1.05 3.36 19.48
N SER A 71 -1.06 2.42 18.52
CA SER A 71 -0.45 2.63 17.21
C SER A 71 -1.36 3.42 16.28
N THR A 72 -0.73 4.08 15.31
CA THR A 72 -1.37 4.75 14.18
C THR A 72 -0.49 4.53 12.95
N SER A 73 -0.86 5.10 11.80
CA SER A 73 -0.03 5.07 10.61
C SER A 73 0.84 6.32 10.47
N VAL A 74 1.98 6.16 9.80
CA VAL A 74 2.86 7.23 9.34
C VAL A 74 3.03 7.13 7.82
N ASP A 75 2.90 8.26 7.15
CA ASP A 75 3.02 8.36 5.70
C ASP A 75 4.48 8.17 5.28
N ARG A 76 4.77 7.09 4.56
CA ARG A 76 6.14 6.71 4.20
C ARG A 76 6.88 7.80 3.40
N GLU A 77 6.15 8.49 2.54
CA GLU A 77 6.69 9.47 1.60
C GLU A 77 7.12 10.77 2.27
N THR A 78 6.64 11.04 3.48
CA THR A 78 6.97 12.22 4.30
C THR A 78 7.73 11.86 5.58
N ARG A 79 8.16 10.60 5.71
CA ARG A 79 8.93 10.12 6.85
C ARG A 79 10.37 9.91 6.39
N THR A 80 11.31 10.63 6.99
CA THR A 80 12.74 10.51 6.64
C THR A 80 13.19 9.06 6.85
N LEU A 81 13.78 8.47 5.81
CA LEU A 81 14.39 7.15 5.88
C LEU A 81 15.70 7.22 6.66
N ILE A 82 15.96 6.20 7.49
CA ILE A 82 17.17 6.10 8.30
C ILE A 82 17.84 4.78 7.96
N ASP A 83 19.07 4.86 7.45
CA ASP A 83 19.91 3.70 7.28
C ASP A 83 20.41 3.25 8.65
N GLY A 84 19.76 2.23 9.20
CA GLY A 84 20.17 1.63 10.47
C GLY A 84 21.48 0.84 10.34
N PRO A 85 22.18 0.60 11.46
CA PRO A 85 23.36 -0.29 11.48
C PRO A 85 22.99 -1.72 11.07
N GLY A 86 23.89 -2.42 10.37
CA GLY A 86 23.71 -3.85 10.04
C GLY A 86 22.82 -4.12 8.82
N THR A 87 22.46 -3.09 8.04
CA THR A 87 21.61 -3.21 6.85
C THR A 87 22.36 -3.71 5.62
N GLU A 88 23.68 -3.93 5.70
CA GLU A 88 24.52 -4.28 4.54
C GLU A 88 24.12 -5.63 3.91
N ASN A 89 23.55 -6.55 4.71
CA ASN A 89 23.12 -7.86 4.25
C ASN A 89 21.78 -7.84 3.50
N THR A 90 21.03 -6.74 3.60
CA THR A 90 19.72 -6.54 2.97
C THR A 90 19.65 -5.23 2.18
N ALA A 91 20.81 -4.67 1.83
CA ALA A 91 20.93 -3.45 1.08
C ALA A 91 20.26 -3.58 -0.30
N ASP A 92 19.35 -2.66 -0.57
CA ASP A 92 18.75 -2.42 -1.87
C ASP A 92 19.34 -1.11 -2.40
N ASP A 93 19.99 -1.16 -3.56
CA ASP A 93 20.64 0.00 -4.18
C ASP A 93 19.61 1.09 -4.57
N GLU A 94 18.32 0.73 -4.68
CA GLU A 94 17.23 1.67 -4.92
C GLU A 94 16.57 2.18 -3.63
N HIS A 95 17.03 1.78 -2.44
CA HIS A 95 16.46 2.26 -1.19
C HIS A 95 16.59 3.80 -1.08
N GLY A 96 15.47 4.47 -0.83
CA GLY A 96 15.39 5.92 -0.74
C GLY A 96 15.37 6.64 -2.09
N VAL A 97 15.35 5.92 -3.21
CA VAL A 97 15.30 6.54 -4.54
C VAL A 97 13.86 6.80 -4.97
N TRP A 98 13.55 8.03 -5.34
CA TRP A 98 12.30 8.35 -6.02
C TRP A 98 12.40 8.07 -7.52
N ALA A 99 11.43 7.32 -8.05
CA ALA A 99 11.28 7.09 -9.47
C ALA A 99 9.81 7.16 -9.87
N ALA A 100 9.49 8.06 -10.82
CA ALA A 100 8.14 8.23 -11.35
C ALA A 100 7.05 8.41 -10.26
N GLY A 101 7.37 9.16 -9.20
CA GLY A 101 6.46 9.43 -8.09
C GLY A 101 6.24 8.23 -7.16
N ARG A 102 7.16 7.27 -7.17
CA ARG A 102 7.22 6.16 -6.21
C ARG A 102 8.55 6.21 -5.48
N LEU A 103 8.51 6.29 -4.15
CA LEU A 103 9.69 6.08 -3.32
C LEU A 103 10.04 4.60 -3.36
N HIS A 104 11.27 4.22 -3.65
CA HIS A 104 11.74 2.85 -3.55
C HIS A 104 12.28 2.60 -2.15
N VAL A 105 11.90 1.48 -1.55
CA VAL A 105 12.27 1.14 -0.18
C VAL A 105 12.51 -0.36 -0.11
N GLY A 106 13.77 -0.74 0.13
CA GLY A 106 14.15 -2.12 0.40
C GLY A 106 13.31 -2.73 1.52
N LYS A 107 12.69 -3.89 1.25
CA LYS A 107 11.72 -4.55 2.16
C LYS A 107 12.26 -4.65 3.59
N TYR A 108 13.46 -5.19 3.75
CA TYR A 108 14.11 -5.41 5.06
C TYR A 108 15.01 -4.24 5.49
N GLN A 109 15.00 -3.11 4.80
CA GLN A 109 15.60 -1.87 5.31
C GLN A 109 14.57 -1.03 6.07
N ALA A 110 13.29 -1.05 5.65
CA ALA A 110 12.25 -0.25 6.30
C ALA A 110 11.26 -1.04 7.15
N PHE A 111 11.04 -2.33 6.89
CA PHE A 111 10.15 -3.12 7.75
C PHE A 111 10.84 -3.46 9.06
N MET A 112 10.35 -2.91 10.18
CA MET A 112 10.85 -3.22 11.52
C MET A 112 9.69 -3.69 12.41
N ALA A 113 9.80 -4.88 13.00
CA ALA A 113 8.78 -5.42 13.90
C ALA A 113 8.66 -4.56 15.19
N ASP A 114 9.77 -3.97 15.61
CA ASP A 114 9.90 -3.02 16.71
C ASP A 114 9.61 -1.57 16.32
N ALA A 115 9.12 -1.27 15.12
CA ALA A 115 8.63 0.08 14.84
C ALA A 115 7.37 0.38 15.67
N PRO A 116 7.27 1.57 16.28
CA PRO A 116 6.11 1.96 17.08
C PRO A 116 4.87 2.23 16.23
N PHE A 117 5.04 2.61 14.96
CA PHE A 117 3.94 2.96 14.06
C PHE A 117 3.86 2.04 12.83
N ALA A 118 2.65 1.94 12.28
CA ALA A 118 2.39 1.25 11.01
C ALA A 118 2.82 2.14 9.84
N THR A 119 3.44 1.56 8.81
CA THR A 119 3.82 2.34 7.63
C THR A 119 2.64 2.41 6.65
N TYR A 120 2.18 3.62 6.35
CA TYR A 120 1.23 3.85 5.26
C TYR A 120 1.98 4.10 3.96
N ASP A 121 1.75 3.22 2.99
CA ASP A 121 2.24 3.34 1.62
C ASP A 121 1.03 3.50 0.68
N PRO A 122 0.83 4.68 0.05
CA PRO A 122 -0.30 4.92 -0.84
C PRO A 122 -0.22 4.13 -2.16
N ALA A 123 0.94 3.59 -2.52
CA ALA A 123 1.10 2.73 -3.69
C ALA A 123 0.64 1.28 -3.45
N HIS A 124 0.43 0.89 -2.19
CA HIS A 124 -0.10 -0.42 -1.83
C HIS A 124 -1.62 -0.50 -1.95
N VAL A 125 -2.12 -1.74 -2.00
CA VAL A 125 -3.56 -2.04 -2.07
C VAL A 125 -4.26 -1.70 -0.75
N ALA A 126 -5.56 -1.41 -0.79
CA ALA A 126 -6.39 -1.06 0.38
C ALA A 126 -6.65 -2.21 1.38
N LYS A 127 -5.65 -3.09 1.58
CA LYS A 127 -5.54 -4.09 2.65
C LYS A 127 -4.33 -3.82 3.55
N TRP A 128 -3.43 -2.94 3.10
CA TRP A 128 -2.13 -2.72 3.70
C TRP A 128 -2.21 -2.05 5.08
N GLY A 129 -3.05 -1.05 5.25
CA GLY A 129 -3.25 -0.37 6.54
C GLY A 129 -3.70 -1.33 7.65
N PRO A 130 -4.80 -2.09 7.48
CA PRO A 130 -5.21 -3.10 8.46
C PRO A 130 -4.14 -4.16 8.73
N HIS A 131 -3.40 -4.58 7.71
CA HIS A 131 -2.28 -5.52 7.85
C HIS A 131 -1.13 -4.95 8.68
N GLU A 132 -0.68 -3.73 8.39
CA GLU A 132 0.38 -3.06 9.14
C GLU A 132 -0.04 -2.73 10.58
N LEU A 133 -1.30 -2.36 10.83
CA LEU A 133 -1.79 -2.16 12.19
C LEU A 133 -1.91 -3.48 12.97
N MET A 134 -2.17 -4.59 12.29
CA MET A 134 -2.16 -5.91 12.92
C MET A 134 -0.76 -6.31 13.40
N HIS A 135 0.31 -5.93 12.69
CA HIS A 135 1.69 -6.09 13.19
C HIS A 135 1.87 -5.39 14.55
N ARG A 136 1.35 -4.16 14.67
CA ARG A 136 1.49 -3.34 15.89
C ARG A 136 0.63 -3.85 17.04
N ALA A 137 -0.53 -4.43 16.73
CA ALA A 137 -1.38 -5.12 17.71
C ALA A 137 -0.75 -6.43 18.19
N ALA A 138 -0.14 -7.20 17.28
CA ALA A 138 0.57 -8.42 17.61
C ALA A 138 1.76 -8.15 18.52
N GLY A 139 2.39 -6.97 18.45
CA GLY A 139 3.60 -6.66 19.21
C GLY A 139 4.81 -7.40 18.63
N PHE A 140 5.91 -7.50 19.37
CA PHE A 140 7.14 -8.13 18.90
C PHE A 140 7.91 -8.82 20.03
N PHE A 141 8.83 -9.71 19.65
CA PHE A 141 9.75 -10.35 20.58
C PHE A 141 11.13 -9.72 20.52
N TRP A 142 11.71 -9.42 21.68
CA TRP A 142 13.10 -9.00 21.81
C TRP A 142 13.63 -9.26 23.22
N ARG A 143 14.91 -9.64 23.32
CA ARG A 143 15.73 -9.48 24.51
C ARG A 143 17.19 -9.29 24.09
N ALA A 144 17.97 -8.58 24.89
CA ALA A 144 19.35 -8.22 24.53
C ALA A 144 20.27 -9.43 24.25
N ASP A 145 20.03 -10.57 24.89
CA ASP A 145 20.82 -11.80 24.73
C ASP A 145 20.12 -12.88 23.88
N ALA A 146 19.08 -12.52 23.12
CA ALA A 146 18.35 -13.47 22.28
C ALA A 146 19.25 -14.03 21.19
N SER A 147 19.16 -15.34 20.98
CA SER A 147 19.79 -15.96 19.82
C SER A 147 19.11 -15.52 18.51
N ARG A 148 19.83 -15.65 17.38
CA ARG A 148 19.24 -15.48 16.04
C ARG A 148 18.01 -16.35 15.82
N PHE A 149 17.99 -17.56 16.39
CA PHE A 149 16.86 -18.47 16.29
C PHE A 149 15.64 -17.98 17.08
N GLU A 150 15.85 -17.35 18.25
CA GLU A 150 14.75 -16.74 19.00
C GLU A 150 14.20 -15.50 18.27
N HIS A 151 15.06 -14.61 17.76
CA HIS A 151 14.58 -13.49 16.91
C HIS A 151 13.85 -13.99 15.65
N TYR A 152 14.27 -15.12 15.09
CA TYR A 152 13.58 -15.76 13.97
C TYR A 152 12.16 -16.21 14.35
N LEU A 153 12.01 -16.91 15.49
CA LEU A 153 10.69 -17.32 15.99
C LEU A 153 9.81 -16.11 16.31
N GLY A 154 10.41 -15.04 16.84
CA GLY A 154 9.77 -13.75 17.04
C GLY A 154 9.22 -13.14 15.75
N ALA A 155 10.07 -13.00 14.73
CA ALA A 155 9.66 -12.48 13.43
C ALA A 155 8.54 -13.32 12.78
N ARG A 156 8.61 -14.65 12.91
CA ARG A 156 7.59 -15.57 12.41
C ARG A 156 6.23 -15.39 13.09
N LEU A 157 6.23 -15.17 14.41
CA LEU A 157 5.02 -14.89 15.18
C LEU A 157 4.43 -13.50 14.86
N ASN A 158 5.27 -12.50 14.62
CA ASN A 158 4.85 -11.15 14.26
C ASN A 158 4.08 -11.11 12.92
N GLU A 159 4.58 -11.82 11.91
CA GLU A 159 3.95 -11.90 10.57
C GLU A 159 2.68 -12.79 10.54
N LEU A 160 2.48 -13.64 11.55
CA LEU A 160 1.43 -14.66 11.54
C LEU A 160 0.02 -14.08 11.36
N LEU A 161 -0.39 -13.15 12.24
CA LEU A 161 -1.74 -12.59 12.19
C LEU A 161 -1.96 -11.64 11.01
N PRO A 162 -1.02 -10.76 10.64
CA PRO A 162 -1.13 -9.92 9.45
C PRO A 162 -1.36 -10.73 8.16
N VAL A 163 -0.66 -11.85 7.97
CA VAL A 163 -0.87 -12.74 6.80
C VAL A 163 -2.18 -13.51 6.90
N ALA A 164 -2.51 -14.05 8.08
CA ALA A 164 -3.77 -14.75 8.31
C ALA A 164 -4.97 -13.83 8.04
N LEU A 165 -4.91 -12.58 8.51
CA LEU A 165 -5.88 -11.53 8.24
C LEU A 165 -6.00 -11.28 6.74
N TRP A 166 -4.87 -11.04 6.05
CA TRP A 166 -4.83 -10.66 4.64
C TRP A 166 -5.56 -11.66 3.74
N TYR A 167 -5.28 -12.96 3.91
CA TYR A 167 -5.80 -14.03 3.06
C TYR A 167 -7.03 -14.74 3.64
N GLY A 168 -7.39 -14.46 4.88
CA GLY A 168 -8.50 -15.10 5.60
C GLY A 168 -9.58 -14.08 6.00
N PRO A 169 -9.73 -13.72 7.28
CA PRO A 169 -10.87 -12.94 7.75
C PRO A 169 -11.13 -11.62 7.03
N ASP A 170 -10.09 -10.91 6.57
CA ASP A 170 -10.30 -9.65 5.83
C ASP A 170 -10.96 -9.84 4.45
N GLN A 171 -11.15 -11.08 3.97
CA GLN A 171 -11.93 -11.39 2.77
C GLN A 171 -13.43 -11.55 3.04
N VAL A 172 -13.85 -11.67 4.30
CA VAL A 172 -15.27 -11.84 4.64
C VAL A 172 -15.98 -10.52 4.40
N LEU A 173 -16.98 -10.52 3.50
CA LEU A 173 -17.73 -9.32 3.10
C LEU A 173 -16.84 -8.14 2.66
N ARG A 174 -15.66 -8.44 2.10
CA ARG A 174 -14.76 -7.39 1.61
C ARG A 174 -15.33 -6.72 0.35
N LEU A 175 -15.04 -5.43 0.16
CA LEU A 175 -15.33 -4.66 -1.07
C LEU A 175 -15.34 -5.54 -2.33
N ARG A 176 -16.44 -5.49 -3.10
CA ARG A 176 -16.74 -6.31 -4.30
C ARG A 176 -16.24 -7.75 -4.20
N ASP A 177 -17.18 -8.67 -3.99
CA ASP A 177 -16.89 -10.10 -3.83
C ASP A 177 -16.10 -10.67 -5.01
N ASP A 178 -14.78 -10.82 -4.85
CA ASP A 178 -14.04 -11.78 -5.65
C ASP A 178 -14.30 -13.16 -5.05
N GLU A 179 -15.15 -13.95 -5.71
CA GLU A 179 -15.36 -15.36 -5.35
C GLU A 179 -14.05 -16.17 -5.40
N GLU A 180 -13.00 -15.68 -6.07
CA GLU A 180 -11.67 -16.30 -6.11
C GLU A 180 -10.79 -15.86 -4.93
N GLY A 181 -11.20 -14.84 -4.18
CA GLY A 181 -10.44 -14.23 -3.08
C GLY A 181 -9.40 -13.22 -3.57
N PHE A 182 -8.46 -12.83 -2.71
CA PHE A 182 -7.48 -11.82 -3.10
C PHE A 182 -6.49 -12.31 -4.15
N VAL A 183 -6.52 -11.67 -5.32
CA VAL A 183 -5.54 -11.81 -6.41
C VAL A 183 -4.75 -10.52 -6.53
N ARG A 184 -3.44 -10.57 -6.23
CA ARG A 184 -2.59 -9.36 -6.14
C ARG A 184 -2.58 -8.53 -7.42
N SER A 185 -2.64 -9.15 -8.60
CA SER A 185 -2.61 -8.46 -9.89
C SER A 185 -3.91 -7.74 -10.25
N ARG A 186 -5.03 -8.07 -9.60
CA ARG A 186 -6.34 -7.46 -9.83
C ARG A 186 -6.76 -6.53 -8.69
N ALA A 187 -5.94 -6.42 -7.65
CA ALA A 187 -6.30 -5.72 -6.45
C ALA A 187 -6.34 -4.20 -6.67
N GLU A 188 -7.49 -3.61 -6.38
CA GLU A 188 -7.66 -2.17 -6.41
C GLU A 188 -6.81 -1.50 -5.31
N ARG A 189 -6.25 -0.33 -5.65
CA ARG A 189 -5.48 0.48 -4.68
C ARG A 189 -6.41 1.23 -3.77
N GLU A 190 -7.44 1.85 -4.31
CA GLU A 190 -8.41 2.64 -3.57
C GLU A 190 -9.54 1.74 -3.05
N ALA A 191 -10.06 2.08 -1.88
CA ALA A 191 -11.24 1.46 -1.30
C ALA A 191 -12.33 2.51 -1.21
N ALA A 192 -13.32 2.47 -2.09
CA ALA A 192 -14.47 3.36 -1.98
C ALA A 192 -15.40 2.89 -0.86
N VAL A 193 -15.91 3.82 -0.06
CA VAL A 193 -16.84 3.50 1.03
C VAL A 193 -18.14 2.91 0.48
N GLU A 194 -18.54 3.37 -0.70
CA GLU A 194 -19.75 2.96 -1.41
C GLU A 194 -19.69 1.48 -1.87
N ASP A 195 -18.48 0.93 -2.06
CA ASP A 195 -18.29 -0.48 -2.43
C ASP A 195 -18.36 -1.42 -1.19
N ALA A 196 -18.44 -0.88 0.03
CA ALA A 196 -18.57 -1.67 1.27
C ALA A 196 -20.03 -2.06 1.56
N ALA A 197 -20.56 -3.04 0.82
CA ALA A 197 -21.97 -3.45 0.90
C ALA A 197 -22.44 -3.79 2.34
N TRP A 198 -21.60 -4.47 3.12
CA TRP A 198 -21.89 -4.80 4.52
C TRP A 198 -22.10 -3.57 5.41
N TRP A 199 -21.41 -2.47 5.11
CA TRP A 199 -21.56 -1.20 5.83
C TRP A 199 -22.94 -0.59 5.59
N ALA A 200 -23.45 -0.72 4.37
CA ALA A 200 -24.82 -0.37 4.00
C ALA A 200 -25.88 -1.34 4.58
N GLY A 201 -25.46 -2.49 5.11
CA GLY A 201 -26.34 -3.51 5.70
C GLY A 201 -26.78 -4.60 4.72
N ASP A 202 -26.07 -4.72 3.60
CA ASP A 202 -26.23 -5.84 2.67
C ASP A 202 -25.26 -6.97 3.05
N PHE A 203 -25.82 -8.15 3.35
CA PHE A 203 -25.07 -9.33 3.77
C PHE A 203 -25.28 -10.51 2.82
N ASP A 204 -25.77 -10.28 1.59
CA ASP A 204 -26.07 -11.36 0.63
C ASP A 204 -24.85 -12.26 0.36
N ALA A 205 -23.66 -11.66 0.36
CA ALA A 205 -22.39 -12.34 0.16
C ALA A 205 -21.78 -13.00 1.40
N LEU A 206 -22.41 -12.88 2.58
CA LEU A 206 -21.84 -13.42 3.82
C LEU A 206 -21.60 -14.92 3.69
N ARG A 207 -22.62 -15.65 3.24
CA ARG A 207 -22.53 -17.12 3.12
C ARG A 207 -21.38 -17.55 2.22
N SER A 208 -21.25 -16.94 1.04
CA SER A 208 -20.18 -17.31 0.11
C SER A 208 -18.81 -17.00 0.74
N THR A 209 -18.64 -15.83 1.34
CA THR A 209 -17.33 -15.37 1.85
C THR A 209 -16.90 -15.99 3.19
N LEU A 210 -17.80 -16.60 3.98
CA LEU A 210 -17.47 -17.24 5.26
C LEU A 210 -16.38 -18.32 5.18
N ARG A 211 -16.21 -18.98 4.03
CA ARG A 211 -15.12 -19.93 3.79
C ARG A 211 -13.73 -19.35 4.11
N TRP A 212 -13.55 -18.03 4.00
CA TRP A 212 -12.28 -17.37 4.28
C TRP A 212 -11.92 -17.32 5.76
N LEU A 213 -12.90 -17.42 6.67
CA LEU A 213 -12.61 -17.65 8.09
C LEU A 213 -11.87 -18.97 8.28
N ARG A 214 -12.33 -20.04 7.60
CA ARG A 214 -11.66 -21.34 7.63
C ARG A 214 -10.22 -21.24 7.16
N VAL A 215 -9.98 -20.51 6.07
CA VAL A 215 -8.64 -20.25 5.55
C VAL A 215 -7.75 -19.58 6.59
N GLY A 216 -8.27 -18.58 7.31
CA GLY A 216 -7.57 -17.93 8.42
C GLY A 216 -7.24 -18.90 9.56
N PHE A 217 -8.22 -19.70 10.00
CA PHE A 217 -8.03 -20.68 11.09
C PHE A 217 -6.99 -21.74 10.72
N GLU A 218 -7.07 -22.29 9.51
CA GLU A 218 -6.10 -23.27 9.00
C GLU A 218 -4.69 -22.67 8.89
N HIS A 219 -4.59 -21.41 8.48
CA HIS A 219 -3.31 -20.71 8.40
C HIS A 219 -2.67 -20.60 9.79
N VAL A 220 -3.41 -20.06 10.77
CA VAL A 220 -2.94 -19.88 12.15
C VAL A 220 -2.61 -21.21 12.81
N ALA A 221 -3.50 -22.21 12.71
CA ALA A 221 -3.27 -23.55 13.24
C ALA A 221 -1.99 -24.18 12.68
N GLY A 222 -1.83 -24.12 11.35
CA GLY A 222 -0.69 -24.71 10.66
C GLY A 222 0.64 -24.05 11.02
N GLU A 223 0.69 -22.70 11.07
CA GLU A 223 1.94 -22.01 11.44
C GLU A 223 2.31 -22.19 12.91
N LEU A 224 1.34 -22.18 13.83
CA LEU A 224 1.62 -22.47 15.24
C LEU A 224 2.15 -23.89 15.44
N ALA A 225 1.61 -24.87 14.71
CA ALA A 225 2.13 -26.24 14.75
C ALA A 225 3.56 -26.34 14.20
N VAL A 226 3.88 -25.58 13.15
CA VAL A 226 5.25 -25.49 12.63
C VAL A 226 6.18 -24.83 13.65
N ILE A 227 5.78 -23.72 14.27
CA ILE A 227 6.56 -23.06 15.33
C ILE A 227 6.81 -24.01 16.50
N ASP A 228 5.81 -24.80 16.91
CA ASP A 228 5.99 -25.84 17.93
C ASP A 228 7.04 -26.89 17.54
N GLN A 229 7.04 -27.31 16.28
CA GLN A 229 8.06 -28.21 15.74
C GLN A 229 9.45 -27.55 15.71
N GLU A 230 9.54 -26.27 15.36
CA GLU A 230 10.80 -25.51 15.36
C GLU A 230 11.35 -25.37 16.78
N ILE A 231 10.52 -25.02 17.76
CA ILE A 231 10.88 -24.96 19.19
C ILE A 231 11.40 -26.32 19.67
N ALA A 232 10.69 -27.41 19.36
CA ALA A 232 11.07 -28.75 19.81
C ALA A 232 12.36 -29.27 19.16
N SER A 233 12.64 -28.88 17.90
CA SER A 233 13.77 -29.40 17.13
C SER A 233 14.99 -28.48 17.10
N GLY A 234 14.83 -27.19 17.40
CA GLY A 234 15.86 -26.16 17.22
C GLY A 234 16.23 -25.91 15.75
N ARG A 235 15.36 -26.25 14.80
CA ARG A 235 15.63 -26.18 13.35
C ARG A 235 14.52 -25.42 12.65
N LEU A 236 14.89 -24.68 11.59
CA LEU A 236 13.93 -24.04 10.70
C LEU A 236 13.12 -25.08 9.93
N VAL A 237 11.82 -24.84 9.81
CA VAL A 237 10.87 -25.66 9.06
C VAL A 237 10.15 -24.77 8.03
N PRO A 238 10.39 -24.98 6.72
CA PRO A 238 9.68 -24.28 5.66
C PRO A 238 8.17 -24.56 5.71
N SER A 239 7.34 -23.56 5.39
CA SER A 239 5.88 -23.71 5.30
C SER A 239 5.29 -23.04 4.05
N PRO A 240 5.74 -23.40 2.83
CA PRO A 240 5.31 -22.74 1.61
C PRO A 240 3.80 -22.92 1.37
N ARG A 241 3.12 -21.82 1.05
CA ARG A 241 1.70 -21.79 0.69
C ARG A 241 1.48 -20.96 -0.57
N HIS A 242 0.71 -21.50 -1.50
CA HIS A 242 0.31 -20.80 -2.72
C HIS A 242 -0.98 -20.02 -2.47
N ARG A 243 -0.94 -18.69 -2.49
CA ARG A 243 -2.10 -17.82 -2.27
C ARG A 243 -2.00 -16.55 -3.12
N GLY A 244 -3.10 -16.15 -3.74
CA GLY A 244 -3.20 -14.87 -4.49
C GLY A 244 -2.18 -14.67 -5.60
N GLY A 245 -1.73 -15.76 -6.23
CA GLY A 245 -0.70 -15.75 -7.28
C GLY A 245 0.75 -15.70 -6.77
N ALA A 246 0.99 -15.84 -5.46
CA ALA A 246 2.32 -15.85 -4.86
C ALA A 246 2.59 -17.13 -4.05
N VAL A 247 3.88 -17.42 -3.83
CA VAL A 247 4.34 -18.41 -2.85
C VAL A 247 4.75 -17.67 -1.59
N LEU A 248 4.06 -17.94 -0.48
CA LEU A 248 4.35 -17.36 0.83
C LEU A 248 5.06 -18.42 1.67
N ASP A 249 6.19 -18.07 2.26
CA ASP A 249 6.89 -18.96 3.21
C ASP A 249 7.39 -18.14 4.39
N ALA A 250 6.65 -18.26 5.50
CA ALA A 250 6.92 -17.53 6.74
C ALA A 250 8.32 -17.84 7.30
N SER A 251 8.88 -19.03 7.02
CA SER A 251 10.26 -19.34 7.39
C SER A 251 11.26 -18.45 6.64
N SER A 252 11.10 -18.29 5.33
CA SER A 252 12.03 -17.49 4.53
C SER A 252 11.93 -15.99 4.86
N ASP A 253 10.72 -15.48 5.09
CA ASP A 253 10.50 -14.08 5.46
C ASP A 253 11.10 -13.77 6.85
N ALA A 254 10.87 -14.64 7.84
CA ALA A 254 11.46 -14.50 9.17
C ALA A 254 12.98 -14.62 9.17
N ALA A 255 13.54 -15.52 8.33
CA ALA A 255 14.98 -15.65 8.19
C ALA A 255 15.60 -14.38 7.59
N ALA A 256 14.98 -13.81 6.54
CA ALA A 256 15.43 -12.58 5.92
C ALA A 256 15.31 -11.37 6.87
N TYR A 257 14.26 -11.30 7.70
CA TYR A 257 14.16 -10.31 8.77
C TYR A 257 15.35 -10.37 9.74
N VAL A 258 15.70 -11.57 10.22
CA VAL A 258 16.84 -11.74 11.13
C VAL A 258 18.16 -11.36 10.47
N VAL A 259 18.33 -11.66 9.19
CA VAL A 259 19.52 -11.26 8.43
C VAL A 259 19.66 -9.73 8.35
N GLY A 260 18.55 -9.01 8.13
CA GLY A 260 18.56 -7.55 8.02
C GLY A 260 18.58 -6.77 9.34
N HIS A 261 18.17 -7.39 10.46
CA HIS A 261 17.93 -6.64 11.70
C HIS A 261 18.61 -7.18 12.96
N HIS A 262 19.14 -8.41 12.98
CA HIS A 262 19.70 -8.95 14.22
C HIS A 262 20.87 -8.12 14.76
N GLU A 263 21.71 -7.57 13.88
CA GLU A 263 22.83 -6.71 14.28
C GLU A 263 22.33 -5.37 14.83
N ARG A 264 21.34 -4.74 14.15
CA ARG A 264 20.66 -3.53 14.64
C ARG A 264 20.05 -3.73 16.02
N LEU A 265 19.32 -4.83 16.23
CA LEU A 265 18.65 -5.13 17.50
C LEU A 265 19.62 -5.39 18.66
N GLY A 266 20.89 -5.69 18.36
CA GLY A 266 21.97 -5.85 19.34
C GLY A 266 22.83 -4.61 19.54
N GLU A 267 22.58 -3.53 18.80
CA GLU A 267 23.30 -2.27 18.98
C GLU A 267 22.96 -1.67 20.36
N PRO A 268 23.95 -1.21 21.15
CA PRO A 268 23.73 -0.76 22.52
C PRO A 268 22.69 0.35 22.72
N ALA A 269 22.64 1.37 21.86
CA ALA A 269 21.65 2.45 21.93
C ALA A 269 20.24 1.95 21.59
N VAL A 270 20.08 1.15 20.53
CA VAL A 270 18.79 0.53 20.16
C VAL A 270 18.31 -0.39 21.27
N ALA A 271 19.20 -1.24 21.81
CA ALA A 271 18.89 -2.14 22.92
C ALA A 271 18.44 -1.39 24.18
N ALA A 272 19.03 -0.21 24.46
CA ALA A 272 18.62 0.62 25.59
C ALA A 272 17.17 1.12 25.43
N VAL A 273 16.79 1.57 24.22
CA VAL A 273 15.41 1.99 23.92
C VAL A 273 14.44 0.81 24.02
N LEU A 274 14.78 -0.35 23.43
CA LEU A 274 13.91 -1.52 23.44
C LEU A 274 13.68 -2.09 24.85
N ALA A 275 14.62 -1.91 25.76
CA ALA A 275 14.48 -2.30 27.16
C ALA A 275 13.45 -1.44 27.94
N GLU A 276 13.10 -0.26 27.43
CA GLU A 276 12.11 0.65 28.04
C GLU A 276 10.71 0.51 27.42
N VAL A 277 10.57 -0.29 26.35
CA VAL A 277 9.27 -0.54 25.72
C VAL A 277 8.33 -1.24 26.70
N PRO A 278 7.08 -0.75 26.89
CA PRO A 278 6.17 -1.31 27.88
C PRO A 278 5.88 -2.81 27.71
N GLU A 279 5.67 -3.48 28.84
CA GLU A 279 5.14 -4.84 28.87
C GLU A 279 3.81 -4.93 28.10
N GLY A 280 3.61 -6.04 27.38
CA GLY A 280 2.43 -6.26 26.54
C GLY A 280 2.56 -5.73 25.10
N VAL A 281 3.69 -5.09 24.76
CA VAL A 281 4.06 -4.76 23.38
C VAL A 281 5.35 -5.49 22.97
N CYS A 282 6.37 -5.43 23.82
CA CYS A 282 7.60 -6.21 23.69
C CYS A 282 7.56 -7.42 24.62
N PHE A 283 7.99 -8.59 24.12
CA PHE A 283 8.00 -9.85 24.87
C PHE A 283 9.41 -10.43 24.92
N ASP A 284 9.83 -10.87 26.10
CA ASP A 284 11.16 -11.42 26.37
C ASP A 284 11.23 -12.95 26.22
N THR A 285 10.09 -13.64 26.09
CA THR A 285 10.01 -15.08 25.85
C THR A 285 9.08 -15.41 24.69
N ILE A 286 9.47 -16.40 23.86
CA ILE A 286 8.64 -16.88 22.75
C ILE A 286 7.31 -17.47 23.25
N THR A 287 7.31 -18.10 24.43
CA THR A 287 6.08 -18.64 25.02
C THR A 287 5.08 -17.55 25.38
N ALA A 288 5.52 -16.48 26.06
CA ALA A 288 4.64 -15.36 26.38
C ALA A 288 4.16 -14.66 25.10
N TYR A 289 5.08 -14.46 24.14
CA TYR A 289 4.73 -13.81 22.88
C TYR A 289 3.71 -14.59 22.07
N ARG A 290 3.88 -15.91 21.94
CA ARG A 290 2.88 -16.79 21.30
C ARG A 290 1.53 -16.71 21.99
N ALA A 291 1.50 -16.73 23.32
CA ALA A 291 0.25 -16.66 24.07
C ALA A 291 -0.47 -15.33 23.80
N HIS A 292 0.27 -14.22 23.72
CA HIS A 292 -0.27 -12.93 23.31
C HIS A 292 -0.78 -12.93 21.88
N VAL A 293 -0.04 -13.49 20.92
CA VAL A 293 -0.50 -13.63 19.52
C VAL A 293 -1.81 -14.43 19.44
N GLU A 294 -1.96 -15.53 20.17
CA GLU A 294 -3.23 -16.26 20.23
C GLU A 294 -4.36 -15.41 20.87
N GLN A 295 -4.06 -14.59 21.89
CA GLN A 295 -5.03 -13.66 22.48
C GLN A 295 -5.45 -12.55 21.51
N VAL A 296 -4.53 -11.97 20.75
CA VAL A 296 -4.83 -10.96 19.72
C VAL A 296 -5.69 -11.56 18.62
N TRP A 297 -5.45 -12.82 18.24
CA TRP A 297 -6.30 -13.53 17.29
C TRP A 297 -7.72 -13.74 17.82
N ASP A 298 -7.88 -14.19 19.07
CA ASP A 298 -9.20 -14.28 19.70
C ASP A 298 -9.87 -12.90 19.83
N ALA A 299 -9.10 -11.84 20.12
CA ALA A 299 -9.61 -10.48 20.17
C ALA A 299 -10.05 -9.98 18.78
N LEU A 300 -9.31 -10.30 17.71
CA LEU A 300 -9.70 -9.96 16.34
C LEU A 300 -11.03 -10.63 15.97
N LEU A 301 -11.24 -11.88 16.37
CA LEU A 301 -12.40 -12.65 15.95
C LEU A 301 -13.63 -12.45 16.83
N PHE A 302 -13.46 -12.44 18.15
CA PHE A 302 -14.58 -12.55 19.10
C PHE A 302 -14.52 -11.54 20.25
N GLY A 303 -13.33 -11.08 20.64
CA GLY A 303 -13.19 -10.23 21.83
C GLY A 303 -13.84 -8.85 21.70
N PRO A 304 -14.41 -8.26 22.76
CA PRO A 304 -14.72 -6.84 22.75
C PRO A 304 -13.42 -6.04 22.64
N ILE A 305 -13.41 -4.97 21.85
CA ILE A 305 -12.27 -4.04 21.75
C ILE A 305 -12.68 -2.72 22.38
N VAL A 306 -11.91 -2.27 23.35
CA VAL A 306 -12.19 -1.04 24.08
C VAL A 306 -11.03 -0.07 23.86
N LEU A 307 -11.36 1.05 23.21
CA LEU A 307 -10.44 2.14 22.89
C LEU A 307 -10.46 3.18 24.02
N ASP A 308 -9.88 2.80 25.14
CA ASP A 308 -9.63 3.65 26.31
C ASP A 308 -8.13 3.99 26.39
N ASP A 309 -7.79 5.18 26.88
CA ASP A 309 -6.41 5.68 27.02
C ASP A 309 -5.56 5.67 25.73
N VAL A 310 -6.20 5.64 24.55
CA VAL A 310 -5.51 5.60 23.25
C VAL A 310 -4.52 6.76 23.10
N ALA A 311 -4.89 7.97 23.53
CA ALA A 311 -4.03 9.15 23.44
C ALA A 311 -2.74 8.99 24.25
N ALA A 312 -2.82 8.48 25.49
CA ALA A 312 -1.66 8.27 26.35
C ALA A 312 -0.74 7.17 25.80
N ARG A 313 -1.32 6.07 25.27
CA ARG A 313 -0.52 5.00 24.63
C ARG A 313 0.15 5.49 23.35
N ARG A 314 -0.52 6.33 22.57
CA ARG A 314 0.05 6.96 21.37
C ARG A 314 1.20 7.90 21.75
N GLU A 315 1.05 8.73 22.77
CA GLU A 315 2.12 9.60 23.25
C GLU A 315 3.37 8.81 23.66
N ALA A 316 3.19 7.69 24.37
CA ALA A 316 4.30 6.79 24.70
C ALA A 316 4.98 6.20 23.44
N ARG A 317 4.21 5.89 22.38
CA ARG A 317 4.76 5.42 21.11
C ARG A 317 5.47 6.52 20.31
N VAL A 318 5.02 7.77 20.39
CA VAL A 318 5.74 8.91 19.79
C VAL A 318 7.11 9.06 20.43
N GLN A 319 7.18 9.02 21.77
CA GLN A 319 8.44 9.08 22.49
C GLN A 319 9.37 7.91 22.10
N TRP A 320 8.83 6.68 22.08
CA TRP A 320 9.58 5.51 21.60
C TRP A 320 10.09 5.71 20.16
N ASP A 321 9.29 6.26 19.26
CA ASP A 321 9.73 6.52 17.87
C ASP A 321 10.91 7.49 17.83
N HIS A 322 10.82 8.59 18.58
CA HIS A 322 11.88 9.59 18.63
C HIS A 322 13.18 9.01 19.21
N ASP A 323 13.07 8.26 20.31
CA ASP A 323 14.22 7.63 20.95
C ASP A 323 14.86 6.56 20.06
N LEU A 324 14.05 5.74 19.37
CA LEU A 324 14.54 4.73 18.44
C LEU A 324 15.23 5.36 17.23
N ARG A 325 14.65 6.43 16.66
CA ARG A 325 15.24 7.18 15.55
C ARG A 325 16.59 7.79 15.95
N ALA A 326 16.66 8.41 17.13
CA ALA A 326 17.90 8.94 17.68
C ALA A 326 18.96 7.83 17.90
N ALA A 327 18.55 6.68 18.44
CA ALA A 327 19.43 5.53 18.64
C ALA A 327 19.97 4.95 17.31
N MET A 328 19.21 5.07 16.22
CA MET A 328 19.66 4.70 14.87
C MET A 328 20.54 5.76 14.20
N GLY A 329 20.85 6.87 14.88
CA GLY A 329 21.74 7.93 14.38
C GLY A 329 21.04 9.00 13.52
N ALA A 330 19.72 9.12 13.61
CA ALA A 330 18.99 10.18 12.94
C ALA A 330 19.41 11.57 13.44
N THR A 331 19.39 12.56 12.55
CA THR A 331 19.52 13.99 12.91
C THR A 331 18.24 14.49 13.58
N ASP A 332 18.31 15.63 14.27
CA ASP A 332 17.13 16.26 14.89
C ASP A 332 16.01 16.51 13.85
N ASP A 333 16.37 16.99 12.65
CA ASP A 333 15.41 17.21 11.56
C ASP A 333 14.75 15.91 11.11
N ALA A 334 15.51 14.82 11.01
CA ALA A 334 14.97 13.51 10.64
C ALA A 334 14.09 12.92 11.76
N ILE A 335 14.37 13.21 13.04
CA ILE A 335 13.51 12.82 14.15
C ILE A 335 12.17 13.55 14.07
N VAL A 336 12.19 14.85 13.78
CA VAL A 336 10.97 15.67 13.63
C VAL A 336 10.19 15.30 12.36
N GLY A 337 10.87 14.94 11.27
CA GLY A 337 10.30 14.37 10.04
C GLY A 337 9.80 12.92 10.21
N ASP A 338 9.04 12.66 11.27
CA ASP A 338 8.53 11.33 11.63
C ASP A 338 7.33 10.89 10.78
N GLY A 339 6.76 11.79 9.95
CA GLY A 339 5.54 11.55 9.19
C GLY A 339 4.28 11.50 10.07
N HIS A 340 4.42 11.71 11.38
CA HIS A 340 3.34 11.75 12.35
C HIS A 340 3.01 13.18 12.80
N THR A 341 3.98 13.88 13.39
CA THR A 341 3.85 15.24 13.91
C THR A 341 4.62 16.27 13.09
N GLY A 342 5.62 15.82 12.33
CA GLY A 342 6.31 16.61 11.32
C GLY A 342 6.51 15.82 10.03
N PHE A 343 6.69 16.54 8.93
CA PHE A 343 6.84 15.97 7.60
C PHE A 343 8.22 16.33 7.04
N ASP A 344 8.88 15.35 6.44
CA ASP A 344 10.05 15.59 5.59
C ASP A 344 9.57 16.08 4.22
N LEU A 345 9.35 17.39 4.12
CA LEU A 345 8.93 18.03 2.87
C LEU A 345 10.01 17.97 1.79
N GLY A 346 11.29 17.87 2.17
CA GLY A 346 12.38 17.69 1.22
C GLY A 346 12.26 16.35 0.50
N GLN A 347 12.05 15.28 1.26
CA GLN A 347 11.80 13.95 0.69
C GLN A 347 10.55 13.93 -0.19
N LEU A 348 9.46 14.58 0.22
CA LEU A 348 8.26 14.66 -0.61
C LEU A 348 8.51 15.45 -1.89
N HIS A 349 9.22 16.58 -1.80
CA HIS A 349 9.57 17.42 -2.95
C HIS A 349 10.40 16.66 -3.98
N ASP A 350 11.39 15.86 -3.56
CA ASP A 350 12.13 14.98 -4.46
C ASP A 350 11.21 14.00 -5.19
N GLY A 351 10.18 13.50 -4.49
CA GLY A 351 9.14 12.67 -5.09
C GLY A 351 8.31 13.40 -6.14
N VAL A 352 7.93 14.66 -5.86
CA VAL A 352 7.23 15.52 -6.82
C VAL A 352 8.10 15.75 -8.05
N LEU A 353 9.37 16.11 -7.87
CA LEU A 353 10.31 16.34 -8.98
C LEU A 353 10.50 15.08 -9.86
N SER A 354 10.37 13.89 -9.27
CA SER A 354 10.45 12.64 -10.04
C SER A 354 9.24 12.36 -10.95
N VAL A 355 8.13 13.11 -10.81
CA VAL A 355 6.87 12.86 -11.54
C VAL A 355 6.27 14.09 -12.21
N ALA A 356 6.52 15.30 -11.70
CA ALA A 356 5.95 16.56 -12.19
C ALA A 356 6.90 17.75 -11.93
N PRO A 357 8.13 17.74 -12.48
CA PRO A 357 9.15 18.74 -12.19
C PRO A 357 8.78 20.16 -12.64
N VAL A 358 8.22 20.34 -13.84
CA VAL A 358 7.82 21.66 -14.34
C VAL A 358 6.64 22.20 -13.54
N SER A 359 5.70 21.33 -13.18
CA SER A 359 4.59 21.69 -12.29
C SER A 359 5.08 22.13 -10.91
N ALA A 360 6.11 21.48 -10.35
CA ALA A 360 6.69 21.85 -9.06
C ALA A 360 7.27 23.27 -9.09
N ASP A 361 8.08 23.59 -10.10
CA ASP A 361 8.66 24.93 -10.28
C ASP A 361 7.57 26.02 -10.41
N LEU A 362 6.50 25.72 -11.17
CA LEU A 362 5.37 26.64 -11.34
C LEU A 362 4.53 26.79 -10.07
N ALA A 363 4.33 25.70 -9.32
CA ALA A 363 3.64 25.71 -8.04
C ALA A 363 4.38 26.58 -7.04
N GLU A 364 5.69 26.34 -6.85
CA GLU A 364 6.55 27.07 -5.93
C GLU A 364 6.57 28.58 -6.22
N ALA A 365 6.64 28.95 -7.51
CA ALA A 365 6.61 30.35 -7.92
C ALA A 365 5.27 31.05 -7.62
N ARG A 366 4.17 30.29 -7.57
CA ARG A 366 2.81 30.80 -7.31
C ARG A 366 2.46 30.81 -5.83
N ASP A 367 2.86 29.78 -5.12
CA ASP A 367 2.50 29.49 -3.74
C ASP A 367 3.63 28.69 -3.06
N PRO A 368 4.58 29.35 -2.36
CA PRO A 368 5.70 28.66 -1.72
C PRO A 368 5.31 27.66 -0.62
N ASP A 369 4.09 27.75 -0.08
CA ASP A 369 3.61 26.89 1.01
C ASP A 369 2.78 25.69 0.47
N TRP A 370 2.75 25.49 -0.86
CA TRP A 370 1.84 24.52 -1.49
C TRP A 370 2.08 23.07 -1.05
N LEU A 371 3.32 22.70 -0.69
CA LEU A 371 3.66 21.36 -0.22
C LEU A 371 3.05 21.07 1.15
N ASP A 372 3.13 22.03 2.08
CA ASP A 372 2.49 21.90 3.40
C ASP A 372 0.98 21.70 3.22
N ASP A 373 0.36 22.59 2.44
CA ASP A 373 -1.04 22.52 2.04
C ASP A 373 -1.43 21.17 1.40
N PHE A 374 -0.54 20.61 0.57
CA PHE A 374 -0.75 19.31 -0.05
C PHE A 374 -0.75 18.19 1.00
N THR A 375 0.21 18.16 1.92
CA THR A 375 0.28 17.12 2.97
C THR A 375 -0.92 17.12 3.91
N GLU A 376 -1.56 18.28 4.12
CA GLU A 376 -2.79 18.42 4.90
C GLU A 376 -4.06 18.07 4.12
N SER A 377 -3.97 17.99 2.78
CA SER A 377 -5.12 17.75 1.92
C SER A 377 -5.62 16.29 1.96
N GLY A 378 -6.92 16.11 1.65
CA GLY A 378 -7.48 14.78 1.42
C GLY A 378 -6.86 14.06 0.21
N ALA A 379 -6.32 14.80 -0.76
CA ALA A 379 -5.70 14.25 -1.95
C ALA A 379 -4.40 13.52 -1.62
N PHE A 380 -3.56 14.06 -0.72
CA PHE A 380 -2.31 13.41 -0.32
C PHE A 380 -2.53 12.03 0.32
N ARG A 381 -3.61 11.88 1.11
CA ARG A 381 -3.94 10.62 1.79
C ARG A 381 -4.60 9.58 0.90
N ALA A 382 -4.99 9.91 -0.33
CA ALA A 382 -5.64 8.96 -1.21
C ALA A 382 -4.70 7.80 -1.60
N ARG A 383 -5.22 6.58 -1.80
CA ARG A 383 -4.43 5.46 -2.33
C ARG A 383 -4.29 5.56 -3.84
N ALA A 384 -3.41 6.45 -4.28
CA ALA A 384 -3.13 6.71 -5.69
C ALA A 384 -1.64 7.04 -5.90
N PRO A 385 -1.11 6.86 -7.12
CA PRO A 385 0.21 7.38 -7.48
C PRO A 385 0.36 8.86 -7.10
N LEU A 386 1.57 9.29 -6.74
CA LEU A 386 1.82 10.68 -6.32
C LEU A 386 1.34 11.70 -7.36
N GLY A 387 1.63 11.48 -8.65
CA GLY A 387 1.16 12.37 -9.73
C GLY A 387 -0.36 12.51 -9.81
N GLU A 388 -1.11 11.43 -9.58
CA GLU A 388 -2.58 11.47 -9.55
C GLU A 388 -3.11 12.22 -8.31
N ARG A 389 -2.45 12.07 -7.16
CA ARG A 389 -2.79 12.84 -5.96
C ARG A 389 -2.54 14.33 -6.13
N LEU A 390 -1.39 14.69 -6.72
CA LEU A 390 -1.07 16.08 -7.07
C LEU A 390 -2.10 16.66 -8.04
N ARG A 391 -2.49 15.90 -9.07
CA ARG A 391 -3.54 16.31 -10.01
C ARG A 391 -4.85 16.60 -9.30
N ARG A 392 -5.30 15.71 -8.40
CA ARG A 392 -6.53 15.90 -7.60
C ARG A 392 -6.44 17.14 -6.72
N PHE A 393 -5.29 17.39 -6.09
CA PHE A 393 -5.04 18.58 -5.27
C PHE A 393 -5.17 19.88 -6.07
N TRP A 394 -4.58 19.92 -7.27
CA TRP A 394 -4.62 21.10 -8.13
C TRP A 394 -5.94 21.28 -8.88
N ALA A 395 -6.72 20.22 -9.13
CA ALA A 395 -7.93 20.30 -9.94
C ALA A 395 -8.96 21.35 -9.45
N GLU A 396 -9.04 21.58 -8.14
CA GLU A 396 -9.94 22.56 -7.54
C GLU A 396 -9.31 23.95 -7.37
N ARG A 397 -7.98 24.04 -7.41
CA ARG A 397 -7.20 25.25 -7.11
C ARG A 397 -6.73 25.95 -8.38
N ASP A 398 -6.22 25.18 -9.32
CA ASP A 398 -5.63 25.62 -10.58
C ASP A 398 -5.75 24.50 -11.63
N PRO A 399 -6.84 24.50 -12.43
CA PRO A 399 -7.07 23.47 -13.45
C PRO A 399 -5.96 23.38 -14.50
N LEU A 400 -5.26 24.48 -14.79
CA LEU A 400 -4.16 24.51 -15.73
C LEU A 400 -2.95 23.76 -15.17
N LEU A 401 -2.65 23.94 -13.89
CA LEU A 401 -1.59 23.17 -13.21
C LEU A 401 -1.98 21.70 -13.04
N ALA A 402 -3.26 21.41 -12.80
CA ALA A 402 -3.75 20.04 -12.75
C ALA A 402 -3.55 19.29 -14.08
N ASP A 403 -3.86 19.94 -15.21
CA ASP A 403 -3.62 19.38 -16.55
C ASP A 403 -2.12 19.13 -16.80
N LEU A 404 -1.24 20.06 -16.38
CA LEU A 404 0.20 19.89 -16.50
C LEU A 404 0.74 18.73 -15.66
N VAL A 405 0.32 18.64 -14.40
CA VAL A 405 0.68 17.53 -13.51
C VAL A 405 0.22 16.20 -14.10
N HIS A 406 -0.99 16.16 -14.66
CA HIS A 406 -1.49 14.96 -15.33
C HIS A 406 -0.59 14.57 -16.50
N PHE A 407 -0.22 15.55 -17.34
CA PHE A 407 0.64 15.35 -18.48
C PHE A 407 2.03 14.81 -18.07
N GLU A 408 2.72 15.47 -17.13
CA GLU A 408 4.03 15.03 -16.65
C GLU A 408 3.99 13.65 -15.98
N HIS A 409 2.93 13.37 -15.21
CA HIS A 409 2.71 12.05 -14.63
C HIS A 409 2.63 10.96 -15.71
N LEU A 410 1.95 11.22 -16.82
CA LEU A 410 1.88 10.29 -17.96
C LEU A 410 3.26 10.08 -18.59
N LEU A 411 4.09 11.13 -18.71
CA LEU A 411 5.46 11.00 -19.21
C LEU A 411 6.30 10.13 -18.29
N ALA A 412 6.26 10.40 -16.98
CA ALA A 412 7.04 9.70 -15.98
C ALA A 412 6.64 8.22 -15.84
N THR A 413 5.36 7.88 -16.05
CA THR A 413 4.83 6.53 -15.88
C THR A 413 4.55 5.78 -17.17
N ALA A 414 4.90 6.36 -18.33
CA ALA A 414 4.76 5.70 -19.62
C ALA A 414 5.49 4.34 -19.61
N THR A 415 4.72 3.25 -19.68
CA THR A 415 5.27 1.90 -19.75
C THR A 415 5.63 1.57 -21.19
N GLY A 416 6.82 1.04 -21.41
CA GLY A 416 7.23 0.56 -22.72
C GLY A 416 6.39 -0.63 -23.17
N GLY A 417 5.94 -0.62 -24.43
CA GLY A 417 5.60 -1.87 -25.11
C GLY A 417 6.90 -2.57 -25.51
N ALA A 418 6.97 -3.90 -25.38
CA ALA A 418 8.01 -4.62 -26.11
C ALA A 418 7.85 -4.26 -27.59
N ARG A 419 8.96 -3.98 -28.30
CA ARG A 419 9.00 -3.99 -29.77
C ARG A 419 8.63 -5.40 -30.25
N HIS A 420 7.38 -5.83 -30.09
CA HIS A 420 6.89 -7.06 -30.66
C HIS A 420 6.76 -6.80 -32.16
N HIS A 421 7.88 -6.87 -32.88
CA HIS A 421 8.01 -7.14 -34.31
C HIS A 421 6.78 -6.75 -35.16
N LEU A 422 6.39 -5.48 -35.15
CA LEU A 422 5.51 -4.90 -36.17
C LEU A 422 6.39 -4.35 -37.31
N GLU A 423 7.39 -5.13 -37.70
CA GLU A 423 8.13 -4.97 -38.96
C GLU A 423 7.42 -5.87 -39.99
N GLY A 424 6.19 -5.50 -40.34
CA GLY A 424 5.49 -6.08 -41.47
C GLY A 424 5.72 -5.22 -42.72
N ASP A 425 5.90 -5.84 -43.89
CA ASP A 425 5.77 -5.14 -45.18
C ASP A 425 4.30 -5.07 -45.63
N GLY A 426 3.34 -5.27 -44.70
CA GLY A 426 1.92 -5.31 -45.02
C GLY A 426 1.33 -3.93 -45.29
N ASP A 427 0.32 -3.90 -46.15
CA ASP A 427 -0.39 -2.68 -46.51
C ASP A 427 -1.38 -2.20 -45.44
N THR A 428 -1.44 -2.83 -44.25
CA THR A 428 -2.36 -2.47 -43.17
C THR A 428 -1.61 -1.91 -41.96
N LEU A 429 -2.18 -0.88 -41.34
CA LEU A 429 -1.64 -0.23 -40.15
C LEU A 429 -2.43 -0.65 -38.90
N VAL A 430 -1.70 -0.86 -37.81
CA VAL A 430 -2.25 -1.24 -36.51
C VAL A 430 -1.83 -0.21 -35.48
N ARG A 431 -2.70 0.05 -34.50
CA ARG A 431 -2.39 0.87 -33.35
C ARG A 431 -1.34 0.17 -32.47
N ASN A 432 -0.25 0.85 -32.14
CA ASN A 432 0.63 0.35 -31.10
C ASN A 432 0.01 0.63 -29.71
N ASP A 433 -0.28 -0.43 -28.97
CA ASP A 433 -0.87 -0.34 -27.63
C ASP A 433 0.07 0.30 -26.58
N ALA A 434 1.35 0.53 -26.92
CA ALA A 434 2.26 1.33 -26.12
C ALA A 434 1.91 2.83 -26.10
N PHE A 435 1.03 3.29 -27.00
CA PHE A 435 0.57 4.67 -27.07
C PHE A 435 -0.87 4.81 -26.60
N ALA A 436 -1.09 5.79 -25.73
CA ALA A 436 -2.41 6.16 -25.24
C ALA A 436 -2.77 7.58 -25.67
N LEU A 437 -4.04 7.78 -26.05
CA LEU A 437 -4.58 9.09 -26.41
C LEU A 437 -5.15 9.78 -25.17
N HIS A 438 -4.60 10.95 -24.86
CA HIS A 438 -5.01 11.77 -23.73
C HIS A 438 -5.64 13.08 -24.21
N ALA A 439 -6.57 13.57 -23.39
CA ALA A 439 -7.35 14.75 -23.64
C ALA A 439 -7.13 15.74 -22.50
N PHE A 440 -6.75 16.96 -22.85
CA PHE A 440 -6.54 18.06 -21.91
C PHE A 440 -7.42 19.24 -22.30
N ASP A 441 -7.75 20.06 -21.31
CA ASP A 441 -8.53 21.30 -21.52
C ASP A 441 -7.62 22.46 -21.94
N HIS A 442 -6.31 22.30 -21.75
CA HIS A 442 -5.25 23.26 -22.14
C HIS A 442 -4.18 22.59 -23.03
N ASP A 443 -3.40 23.38 -23.77
CA ASP A 443 -2.21 22.90 -24.49
C ASP A 443 -1.07 22.65 -23.50
N VAL A 444 -1.11 21.47 -22.89
CA VAL A 444 -0.12 21.03 -21.91
C VAL A 444 1.28 20.92 -22.48
N VAL A 445 1.43 20.76 -23.80
CA VAL A 445 2.75 20.68 -24.44
C VAL A 445 3.36 22.07 -24.55
N ALA A 446 2.57 23.06 -24.98
CA ALA A 446 2.98 24.46 -24.93
C ALA A 446 3.26 24.92 -23.49
N LEU A 447 2.40 24.54 -22.54
CA LEU A 447 2.57 24.86 -21.13
C LEU A 447 3.89 24.32 -20.57
N HIS A 448 4.16 23.03 -20.80
CA HIS A 448 5.39 22.37 -20.37
C HIS A 448 6.65 23.02 -21.00
N ALA A 449 6.51 23.63 -22.18
CA ALA A 449 7.58 24.37 -22.84
C ALA A 449 7.72 25.83 -22.35
N GLY A 450 6.90 26.27 -21.38
CA GLY A 450 6.89 27.65 -20.89
C GLY A 450 6.26 28.65 -21.88
N VAL A 451 5.36 28.18 -22.74
CA VAL A 451 4.63 28.97 -23.74
C VAL A 451 3.15 29.09 -23.32
N ASP A 452 2.47 30.14 -23.78
CA ASP A 452 1.04 30.34 -23.56
C ASP A 452 0.23 29.12 -24.07
N PRO A 453 -0.50 28.41 -23.18
CA PRO A 453 -1.09 27.11 -23.49
C PRO A 453 -2.37 27.15 -24.33
N GLY A 454 -2.76 28.32 -24.87
CA GLY A 454 -3.84 28.39 -25.86
C GLY A 454 -5.13 27.62 -25.48
N GLY A 455 -5.60 26.76 -26.38
CA GLY A 455 -6.84 25.99 -26.24
C GLY A 455 -6.63 24.50 -25.93
N PRO A 456 -7.68 23.68 -25.96
CA PRO A 456 -7.61 22.26 -25.60
C PRO A 456 -6.69 21.46 -26.52
N ALA A 457 -5.95 20.51 -25.94
CA ALA A 457 -5.06 19.62 -26.67
C ALA A 457 -5.50 18.14 -26.61
N ARG A 458 -5.10 17.40 -27.65
CA ARG A 458 -5.14 15.94 -27.70
C ARG A 458 -3.73 15.46 -27.95
N VAL A 459 -3.25 14.54 -27.14
CA VAL A 459 -1.83 14.15 -27.17
C VAL A 459 -1.74 12.63 -27.12
N LEU A 460 -0.94 12.03 -28.01
CA LEU A 460 -0.49 10.66 -27.83
C LEU A 460 0.77 10.66 -26.97
N VAL A 461 0.74 9.84 -25.92
CA VAL A 461 1.91 9.57 -25.09
C VAL A 461 2.18 8.08 -25.15
N GLY A 462 3.42 7.70 -25.43
CA GLY A 462 3.84 6.31 -25.43
C GLY A 462 5.34 6.18 -25.25
N ARG A 463 5.78 4.99 -24.82
CA ARG A 463 7.20 4.69 -24.64
C ARG A 463 7.60 3.55 -25.56
N ILE A 464 8.66 3.75 -26.33
CA ILE A 464 9.30 2.73 -27.16
C ILE A 464 10.74 2.66 -26.72
N ASP A 465 11.15 1.47 -26.27
CA ASP A 465 12.43 1.26 -25.58
C ASP A 465 12.57 2.23 -24.38
N ASP A 466 13.57 3.10 -24.41
CA ASP A 466 13.85 4.09 -23.37
C ASP A 466 13.35 5.50 -23.69
N ASP A 467 12.76 5.70 -24.88
CA ASP A 467 12.30 7.01 -25.33
C ASP A 467 10.78 7.16 -25.14
N VAL A 468 10.39 8.21 -24.42
CA VAL A 468 8.99 8.64 -24.30
C VAL A 468 8.69 9.60 -25.45
N SER A 469 7.71 9.25 -26.28
CA SER A 469 7.23 10.06 -27.40
C SER A 469 5.95 10.80 -27.02
N VAL A 470 5.90 12.08 -27.38
CA VAL A 470 4.74 12.96 -27.19
C VAL A 470 4.34 13.53 -28.54
N ILE A 471 3.10 13.26 -28.96
CA ILE A 471 2.61 13.66 -30.28
C ILE A 471 1.30 14.45 -30.09
N PRO A 472 1.35 15.80 -30.13
CA PRO A 472 0.14 16.62 -30.20
C PRO A 472 -0.63 16.23 -31.46
N LEU A 473 -1.94 16.01 -31.36
CA LEU A 473 -2.78 15.59 -32.48
C LEU A 473 -3.77 16.67 -32.89
N GLU A 474 -3.90 16.86 -34.20
CA GLU A 474 -5.07 17.52 -34.75
C GLU A 474 -6.35 16.69 -34.51
N PRO A 475 -7.54 17.32 -34.39
CA PRO A 475 -8.79 16.61 -34.11
C PRO A 475 -9.07 15.44 -35.06
N ALA A 476 -8.82 15.62 -36.36
CA ALA A 476 -9.04 14.58 -37.37
C ALA A 476 -8.14 13.34 -37.16
N VAL A 477 -6.90 13.55 -36.70
CA VAL A 477 -5.94 12.47 -36.41
C VAL A 477 -6.33 11.74 -35.13
N ALA A 478 -6.76 12.47 -34.10
CA ALA A 478 -7.28 11.87 -32.87
C ALA A 478 -8.54 11.02 -33.13
N ASP A 479 -9.43 11.47 -34.01
CA ASP A 479 -10.62 10.72 -34.40
C ASP A 479 -10.27 9.46 -35.21
N LEU A 480 -9.25 9.51 -36.08
CA LEU A 480 -8.71 8.32 -36.72
C LEU A 480 -8.14 7.34 -35.70
N TRP A 481 -7.32 7.81 -34.76
CA TRP A 481 -6.70 6.96 -33.73
C TRP A 481 -7.74 6.17 -32.92
N ARG A 482 -8.85 6.82 -32.55
CA ARG A 482 -9.96 6.13 -31.85
C ARG A 482 -10.59 5.03 -32.70
N ARG A 483 -10.74 5.25 -34.02
CA ARG A 483 -11.29 4.22 -34.94
C ARG A 483 -10.36 3.02 -35.09
N LEU A 484 -9.04 3.25 -35.05
CA LEU A 484 -8.02 2.20 -35.12
C LEU A 484 -7.98 1.29 -33.87
N ALA A 485 -8.65 1.67 -32.77
CA ALA A 485 -8.74 0.82 -31.59
C ALA A 485 -9.53 -0.49 -31.85
N ASP A 486 -10.46 -0.45 -32.81
CA ASP A 486 -11.39 -1.56 -33.07
C ASP A 486 -11.13 -2.26 -34.41
N THR A 487 -10.27 -1.71 -35.28
CA THR A 487 -10.10 -2.20 -36.66
C THR A 487 -8.77 -1.75 -37.28
N ASP A 488 -8.07 -2.69 -37.92
CA ASP A 488 -6.91 -2.41 -38.76
C ASP A 488 -7.35 -1.72 -40.07
N LEU A 489 -6.62 -0.69 -40.49
CA LEU A 489 -6.95 0.05 -41.72
C LEU A 489 -5.86 -0.09 -42.77
N PRO A 490 -6.21 -0.18 -44.07
CA PRO A 490 -5.24 -0.04 -45.15
C PRO A 490 -4.47 1.27 -45.06
N THR A 491 -3.17 1.23 -45.37
CA THR A 491 -2.26 2.38 -45.38
C THR A 491 -2.81 3.50 -46.25
N ALA A 492 -3.37 3.17 -47.41
CA ALA A 492 -3.95 4.16 -48.32
C ALA A 492 -5.16 4.88 -47.71
N ASP A 493 -5.97 4.18 -46.91
CA ASP A 493 -7.14 4.76 -46.25
C ASP A 493 -6.74 5.68 -45.10
N VAL A 494 -5.68 5.32 -44.37
CA VAL A 494 -5.06 6.17 -43.35
C VAL A 494 -4.44 7.41 -43.99
N ASP A 495 -3.61 7.25 -45.02
CA ASP A 495 -2.99 8.36 -45.77
C ASP A 495 -4.04 9.34 -46.31
N ALA A 496 -5.13 8.82 -46.90
CA ALA A 496 -6.22 9.65 -47.36
C ALA A 496 -6.95 10.41 -46.23
N ALA A 497 -6.96 9.88 -45.01
CA ALA A 497 -7.67 10.46 -43.86
C ALA A 497 -6.87 11.54 -43.13
N ILE A 498 -5.56 11.36 -42.95
CA ILE A 498 -4.71 12.26 -42.14
C ILE A 498 -3.58 12.93 -42.93
N GLY A 499 -3.36 12.51 -44.17
CA GLY A 499 -2.28 13.00 -45.02
C GLY A 499 -0.92 12.31 -44.77
N PRO A 500 0.01 12.46 -45.73
CA PRO A 500 1.28 11.74 -45.72
C PRO A 500 2.22 12.17 -44.60
N ASP A 501 2.19 13.44 -44.20
CA ASP A 501 3.07 13.98 -43.15
C ASP A 501 2.71 13.42 -41.77
N TRP A 502 1.41 13.32 -41.46
CA TRP A 502 0.93 12.70 -40.23
C TRP A 502 1.17 11.20 -40.21
N LEU A 503 0.95 10.52 -41.34
CA LEU A 503 1.25 9.10 -41.47
C LEU A 503 2.75 8.83 -41.27
N ALA A 504 3.63 9.64 -41.86
CA ALA A 504 5.07 9.53 -41.66
C ALA A 504 5.44 9.73 -40.18
N THR A 505 4.93 10.78 -39.54
CA THR A 505 5.16 11.05 -38.11
C THR A 505 4.77 9.88 -37.23
N LEU A 506 3.56 9.33 -37.40
CA LEU A 506 3.07 8.21 -36.57
C LEU A 506 3.82 6.90 -36.85
N ARG A 507 4.40 6.72 -38.04
CA ARG A 507 5.27 5.59 -38.36
C ARG A 507 6.65 5.73 -37.75
N ASP A 508 7.24 6.92 -37.85
CA ASP A 508 8.57 7.21 -37.32
C ASP A 508 8.62 7.05 -35.79
N THR A 509 7.54 7.43 -35.09
CA THR A 509 7.39 7.19 -33.65
C THR A 509 6.90 5.78 -33.29
N GLN A 510 6.66 4.92 -34.28
CA GLN A 510 6.07 3.58 -34.11
C GLN A 510 4.70 3.58 -33.40
N ALA A 511 3.95 4.67 -33.48
CA ALA A 511 2.57 4.73 -32.98
C ALA A 511 1.61 3.96 -33.91
N LEU A 512 1.88 3.98 -35.22
CA LEU A 512 1.16 3.22 -36.26
C LEU A 512 2.10 2.38 -37.13
N PRO A 513 2.68 1.30 -36.59
CA PRO A 513 3.52 0.42 -37.38
C PRO A 513 2.70 -0.41 -38.39
N PRO A 514 3.33 -0.85 -39.49
CA PRO A 514 2.72 -1.78 -40.43
C PRO A 514 2.59 -3.19 -39.83
N ARG A 515 1.54 -3.91 -40.24
CA ARG A 515 1.27 -5.29 -39.78
C ARG A 515 1.82 -6.34 -40.73
#